data_AF-A0A9P7J7U2-F1
#
_entry.id   AF-A0A9P7J7U2-F1
#
_cell.length_a   1.000
_cell.length_b   1.000
_cell.length_c   1.000
_cell.angle_alpha   90.00
_cell.angle_beta   90.00
_cell.angle_gamma   90.00
#
_symmetry.space_group_name_H-M   'P 1'
#
loop_
_entity.id
_entity.type
_entity.pdbx_description
1 polymer ?
#
loop_
_entity_poly.entity_id
_entity_poly.type
_entity_poly.pdbx_seq_one_letter_code
_entity_poly.pdbx_strand_id
1 'polypeptide(L)'
;MGSSRKRIAETNVTDKCPKRSKLYQSDAMSPPLTVTVRGRTFEPTPVFDTFWRFAAERHAITEKRLEGLPAPWTDDPILRTYPFCNTYRVLDRVSQYLVAEVIEKGSQDPTELVFRILLFNTFTSIKTYETLRGAITPFTWSTYERADYEGVLRRLYDDKVPLYTGSFQKPAPSLGFVENFMNHLVLMEVLMKNLPMRCTEAKYVADIFEWLCTFKSMGDFTAYQLVLNLSYSSVLNFSDYDFVVVGVGSRRGLQRCFKGQIPHACEIDIIRWMQLTQSDHFSRLKLEFNGLGPKARPIMLCDIEHTLCEIDKYMRKIGTPPRRPFHPSGALPKMRLPKAWTLPVRQSLRIKCPKEAKVEFMEKFVVSSIQSHREVEGEREFLVYWEGYSSDDASWEPEDMLADDAPNAIKEYWKRVRAC
;
A
#
# COMPACT_ATOMS: atom_id res chain seq x y z
N MET A 1 -27.51 -58.00 28.36
CA MET A 1 -26.14 -57.62 28.73
C MET A 1 -25.36 -57.31 27.47
N GLY A 2 -25.08 -56.04 27.20
CA GLY A 2 -24.33 -55.61 26.02
C GLY A 2 -23.63 -54.29 26.34
N SER A 3 -22.40 -54.39 26.81
CA SER A 3 -21.54 -53.27 27.20
C SER A 3 -21.09 -52.49 25.96
N SER A 4 -21.34 -51.19 25.96
CA SER A 4 -20.92 -50.24 24.93
C SER A 4 -19.45 -49.86 25.16
N ARG A 5 -18.54 -50.33 24.28
CA ARG A 5 -17.18 -49.80 24.16
C ARG A 5 -17.12 -48.79 23.02
N LYS A 6 -17.12 -47.50 23.36
CA LYS A 6 -16.78 -46.40 22.45
C LYS A 6 -15.30 -46.55 22.03
N ARG A 7 -15.07 -46.77 20.74
CA ARG A 7 -13.76 -46.55 20.12
C ARG A 7 -13.56 -45.05 19.93
N ILE A 8 -12.55 -44.50 20.61
CA ILE A 8 -12.03 -43.16 20.36
C ILE A 8 -11.33 -43.23 19.00
N ALA A 9 -11.85 -42.48 18.02
CA ALA A 9 -11.19 -42.28 16.75
C ALA A 9 -10.12 -41.18 16.94
N GLU A 10 -8.86 -41.61 17.00
CA GLU A 10 -7.71 -40.73 16.79
C GLU A 10 -7.85 -40.11 15.40
N THR A 11 -8.23 -38.84 15.36
CA THR A 11 -8.21 -38.04 14.14
C THR A 11 -6.77 -37.56 13.92
N ASN A 12 -5.99 -38.41 13.26
CA ASN A 12 -4.76 -38.00 12.61
C ASN A 12 -5.10 -36.89 11.59
N VAL A 13 -4.89 -35.63 11.98
CA VAL A 13 -4.87 -34.48 11.09
C VAL A 13 -3.63 -34.62 10.21
N THR A 14 -3.76 -35.45 9.18
CA THR A 14 -2.78 -35.54 8.10
C THR A 14 -2.91 -34.30 7.24
N ASP A 15 -1.93 -33.43 7.44
CA ASP A 15 -1.34 -32.48 6.51
C ASP A 15 -1.74 -32.71 5.03
N LYS A 16 -2.76 -31.98 4.57
CA LYS A 16 -3.15 -31.91 3.16
C LYS A 16 -2.96 -30.48 2.64
N CYS A 17 -1.71 -30.04 2.60
CA CYS A 17 -1.34 -28.86 1.83
C CYS A 17 -1.20 -29.23 0.33
N PRO A 18 -1.85 -28.52 -0.61
CA PRO A 18 -1.84 -28.92 -2.02
C PRO A 18 -0.52 -28.59 -2.73
N LYS A 19 0.03 -29.62 -3.38
CA LYS A 19 1.28 -29.72 -4.18
C LYS A 19 1.44 -28.75 -5.38
N ARG A 20 1.20 -27.43 -5.26
CA ARG A 20 1.23 -26.52 -6.44
C ARG A 20 2.16 -25.31 -6.40
N SER A 21 2.56 -24.79 -5.24
CA SER A 21 3.53 -23.68 -5.19
C SER A 21 4.96 -24.21 -5.28
N LYS A 22 5.84 -23.53 -6.03
CA LYS A 22 7.29 -23.81 -6.01
C LYS A 22 8.03 -22.92 -5.03
N LEU A 23 7.45 -21.77 -4.68
CA LEU A 23 8.03 -20.80 -3.75
C LEU A 23 7.71 -21.12 -2.29
N TYR A 24 6.48 -21.56 -1.99
CA TYR A 24 6.08 -21.93 -0.64
C TYR A 24 6.50 -23.38 -0.34
N GLN A 25 7.33 -23.53 0.69
CA GLN A 25 7.76 -24.82 1.25
C GLN A 25 7.15 -24.94 2.66
N SER A 26 6.68 -26.14 3.04
CA SER A 26 6.05 -26.37 4.35
C SER A 26 7.03 -26.27 5.51
N ASP A 27 8.30 -26.56 5.26
CA ASP A 27 9.39 -26.49 6.23
C ASP A 27 10.22 -25.23 5.98
N ALA A 28 10.53 -24.51 7.06
CA ALA A 28 11.45 -23.38 6.99
C ALA A 28 12.89 -23.89 6.80
N MET A 29 13.67 -23.25 5.92
CA MET A 29 15.05 -23.66 5.69
C MET A 29 15.97 -23.16 6.79
N SER A 30 16.73 -24.08 7.40
CA SER A 30 17.68 -23.73 8.46
C SER A 30 18.89 -22.93 7.96
N PRO A 31 19.34 -21.91 8.72
CA PRO A 31 18.64 -21.23 9.82
C PRO A 31 17.90 -19.97 9.31
N PRO A 32 16.57 -19.83 9.42
CA PRO A 32 15.98 -18.52 9.31
C PRO A 32 16.39 -17.75 10.58
N LEU A 33 17.09 -16.63 10.40
CA LEU A 33 17.57 -15.81 11.53
C LEU A 33 16.36 -15.25 12.28
N THR A 34 16.35 -15.40 13.61
CA THR A 34 15.39 -14.69 14.47
C THR A 34 15.76 -13.22 14.49
N VAL A 35 14.74 -12.36 14.69
CA VAL A 35 14.94 -10.92 14.84
C VAL A 35 14.52 -10.50 16.24
N THR A 36 15.39 -9.77 16.93
CA THR A 36 15.06 -9.14 18.22
C THR A 36 14.90 -7.65 18.02
N VAL A 37 13.66 -7.16 18.13
CA VAL A 37 13.36 -5.72 18.13
C VAL A 37 12.62 -5.38 19.41
N ARG A 38 12.99 -4.24 20.03
CA ARG A 38 12.38 -3.76 21.27
C ARG A 38 12.30 -4.81 22.39
N GLY A 39 13.34 -5.63 22.52
CA GLY A 39 13.44 -6.70 23.52
C GLY A 39 12.54 -7.91 23.28
N ARG A 40 11.87 -8.01 22.12
CA ARG A 40 11.06 -9.16 21.72
C ARG A 40 11.71 -9.88 20.56
N THR A 41 11.83 -11.20 20.68
CA THR A 41 12.35 -12.07 19.62
C THR A 41 11.19 -12.61 18.80
N PHE A 42 11.28 -12.47 17.48
CA PHE A 42 10.29 -12.98 16.52
C PHE A 42 10.89 -14.16 15.76
N GLU A 43 10.18 -15.30 15.82
CA GLU A 43 10.55 -16.51 15.11
C GLU A 43 9.91 -16.55 13.72
N PRO A 44 10.69 -16.68 12.63
CA PRO A 44 10.13 -16.77 11.30
C PRO A 44 9.29 -18.04 11.06
N THR A 45 8.29 -17.95 10.20
CA THR A 45 7.54 -19.08 9.62
C THR A 45 8.08 -19.40 8.21
N PRO A 46 7.65 -20.49 7.54
CA PRO A 46 8.01 -20.74 6.15
C PRO A 46 7.57 -19.64 5.16
N VAL A 47 6.59 -18.80 5.55
CA VAL A 47 6.17 -17.65 4.73
C VAL A 47 7.27 -16.60 4.65
N PHE A 48 8.13 -16.48 5.66
CA PHE A 48 9.28 -15.58 5.61
C PHE A 48 10.27 -15.96 4.50
N ASP A 49 10.58 -17.24 4.34
CA ASP A 49 11.41 -17.70 3.22
C ASP A 49 10.69 -17.53 1.88
N THR A 50 9.35 -17.72 1.88
CA THR A 50 8.51 -17.47 0.71
C THR A 50 8.55 -16.01 0.26
N PHE A 51 8.66 -15.05 1.20
CA PHE A 51 8.87 -13.63 0.88
C PHE A 51 10.10 -13.42 0.00
N TRP A 52 11.26 -13.95 0.41
CA TRP A 52 12.51 -13.79 -0.33
C TRP A 52 12.50 -14.50 -1.67
N ARG A 53 11.92 -15.72 -1.72
CA ARG A 53 11.74 -16.47 -2.97
C ARG A 53 10.82 -15.74 -3.94
N PHE A 54 9.72 -15.18 -3.46
CA PHE A 54 8.82 -14.36 -4.27
C PHE A 54 9.52 -13.11 -4.77
N ALA A 55 10.24 -12.39 -3.91
CA ALA A 55 10.94 -11.17 -4.29
C ALA A 55 11.95 -11.44 -5.43
N ALA A 56 12.73 -12.52 -5.32
CA ALA A 56 13.68 -12.94 -6.33
C ALA A 56 13.00 -13.41 -7.63
N GLU A 57 12.06 -14.36 -7.54
CA GLU A 57 11.38 -14.91 -8.70
C GLU A 57 10.59 -13.82 -9.45
N ARG A 58 9.91 -12.93 -8.72
CA ARG A 58 9.14 -11.87 -9.33
C ARG A 58 10.02 -10.84 -10.02
N HIS A 59 11.19 -10.51 -9.46
CA HIS A 59 12.16 -9.65 -10.15
C HIS A 59 12.73 -10.33 -11.40
N ALA A 60 13.11 -11.60 -11.31
CA ALA A 60 13.61 -12.39 -12.44
C ALA A 60 12.60 -12.48 -13.60
N ILE A 61 11.30 -12.63 -13.31
CA ILE A 61 10.24 -12.56 -14.35
C ILE A 61 10.30 -11.23 -15.10
N THR A 62 10.55 -10.12 -14.40
CA THR A 62 10.61 -8.80 -15.03
C THR A 62 11.86 -8.63 -15.86
N GLU A 63 13.01 -9.10 -15.39
CA GLU A 63 14.27 -9.08 -16.16
C GLU A 63 14.15 -9.89 -17.46
N LYS A 64 13.68 -11.15 -17.39
CA LYS A 64 13.43 -11.98 -18.59
C LYS A 64 12.51 -11.31 -19.60
N ARG A 65 11.49 -10.59 -19.11
CA ARG A 65 10.57 -9.83 -19.98
C ARG A 65 11.22 -8.60 -20.61
N LEU A 66 12.06 -7.89 -19.87
CA LEU A 66 12.81 -6.73 -20.38
C LEU A 66 13.87 -7.16 -21.42
N GLU A 67 14.41 -8.36 -21.29
CA GLU A 67 15.32 -9.00 -22.26
C GLU A 67 14.59 -9.54 -23.50
N GLY A 68 13.26 -9.54 -23.51
CA GLY A 68 12.47 -10.06 -24.62
C GLY A 68 12.41 -11.59 -24.71
N LEU A 69 12.76 -12.30 -23.63
CA LEU A 69 12.65 -13.76 -23.60
C LEU A 69 11.18 -14.20 -23.72
N PRO A 70 10.90 -15.32 -24.42
CA PRO A 70 9.55 -15.83 -24.57
C PRO A 70 8.98 -16.37 -23.25
N ALA A 71 7.66 -16.35 -23.12
CA ALA A 71 6.97 -17.01 -22.01
C ALA A 71 7.08 -18.55 -22.10
N PRO A 72 6.98 -19.29 -20.98
CA PRO A 72 6.75 -18.80 -19.61
C PRO A 72 8.04 -18.29 -18.92
N TRP A 73 7.94 -17.19 -18.16
CA TRP A 73 9.09 -16.57 -17.48
C TRP A 73 9.41 -17.14 -16.09
N THR A 74 8.53 -17.97 -15.55
CA THR A 74 8.64 -18.61 -14.23
C THR A 74 8.04 -20.01 -14.31
N ASP A 75 8.45 -20.94 -13.45
CA ASP A 75 7.77 -22.24 -13.28
C ASP A 75 6.70 -22.25 -12.19
N ASP A 76 6.56 -21.16 -11.43
CA ASP A 76 5.53 -21.06 -10.40
C ASP A 76 4.14 -20.83 -11.03
N PRO A 77 3.19 -21.77 -10.86
CA PRO A 77 1.89 -21.67 -11.52
C PRO A 77 1.03 -20.54 -10.94
N ILE A 78 1.27 -20.10 -9.70
CA ILE A 78 0.51 -19.00 -9.09
C ILE A 78 0.94 -17.69 -9.73
N LEU A 79 2.25 -17.45 -9.88
CA LEU A 79 2.79 -16.27 -10.57
C LEU A 79 2.45 -16.22 -12.07
N ARG A 80 2.29 -17.38 -12.74
CA ARG A 80 1.78 -17.45 -14.12
C ARG A 80 0.32 -17.05 -14.24
N THR A 81 -0.47 -17.30 -13.21
CA THR A 81 -1.94 -17.32 -13.32
C THR A 81 -2.60 -16.07 -12.77
N TYR A 82 -2.04 -15.47 -11.72
CA TYR A 82 -2.62 -14.32 -11.02
C TYR A 82 -1.78 -13.06 -11.27
N PRO A 83 -2.42 -11.87 -11.30
CA PRO A 83 -1.66 -10.63 -11.42
C PRO A 83 -0.93 -10.37 -10.10
N PHE A 84 0.37 -10.10 -10.17
CA PHE A 84 1.18 -9.61 -9.05
C PHE A 84 1.94 -8.38 -9.49
N CYS A 85 2.07 -7.43 -8.58
CA CYS A 85 2.95 -6.28 -8.77
C CYS A 85 4.42 -6.72 -8.80
N ASN A 86 5.32 -5.84 -9.21
CA ASN A 86 6.75 -6.13 -9.20
C ASN A 86 7.33 -6.00 -7.79
N THR A 87 8.45 -6.69 -7.52
CA THR A 87 9.21 -6.53 -6.27
C THR A 87 9.60 -5.06 -6.05
N TYR A 88 10.12 -4.42 -7.10
CA TYR A 88 10.35 -2.99 -7.12
C TYR A 88 9.10 -2.26 -7.63
N ARG A 89 8.44 -1.48 -6.77
CA ARG A 89 7.22 -0.73 -7.12
C ARG A 89 7.41 0.16 -8.34
N VAL A 90 8.61 0.71 -8.51
CA VAL A 90 8.93 1.60 -9.64
C VAL A 90 8.78 0.90 -10.99
N LEU A 91 8.93 -0.42 -11.06
CA LEU A 91 8.82 -1.21 -12.30
C LEU A 91 7.37 -1.50 -12.71
N ASP A 92 6.39 -1.20 -11.87
CA ASP A 92 4.99 -1.32 -12.25
C ASP A 92 4.67 -0.38 -13.40
N ARG A 93 3.78 -0.81 -14.31
CA ARG A 93 3.42 -0.06 -15.53
C ARG A 93 2.99 1.37 -15.23
N VAL A 94 2.17 1.55 -14.18
CA VAL A 94 1.65 2.85 -13.78
C VAL A 94 2.77 3.73 -13.20
N SER A 95 3.68 3.15 -12.41
CA SER A 95 4.87 3.84 -11.88
C SER A 95 5.84 4.25 -12.98
N GLN A 96 6.10 3.37 -13.96
CA GLN A 96 6.93 3.67 -15.13
C GLN A 96 6.37 4.82 -15.95
N TYR A 97 5.04 4.85 -16.14
CA TYR A 97 4.37 5.97 -16.81
C TYR A 97 4.47 7.26 -15.99
N LEU A 98 4.22 7.20 -14.68
CA LEU A 98 4.37 8.35 -13.77
C LEU A 98 5.77 8.97 -13.90
N VAL A 99 6.83 8.15 -13.83
CA VAL A 99 8.21 8.64 -13.95
C VAL A 99 8.46 9.24 -15.34
N ALA A 100 8.18 8.49 -16.41
CA ALA A 100 8.58 8.87 -17.75
C ALA A 100 7.74 10.00 -18.37
N GLU A 101 6.44 10.06 -18.08
CA GLU A 101 5.48 10.91 -18.79
C GLU A 101 4.91 12.04 -17.95
N VAL A 102 4.77 11.84 -16.64
CA VAL A 102 4.18 12.84 -15.72
C VAL A 102 5.27 13.68 -15.06
N ILE A 103 6.33 13.03 -14.57
CA ILE A 103 7.42 13.68 -13.84
C ILE A 103 8.45 14.27 -14.81
N GLU A 104 9.02 13.44 -15.69
CA GLU A 104 10.17 13.83 -16.51
C GLU A 104 9.82 14.79 -17.68
N LYS A 105 8.55 14.95 -18.01
CA LYS A 105 8.07 15.88 -19.05
C LYS A 105 7.37 17.09 -18.45
N GLY A 106 7.43 18.21 -19.17
CA GLY A 106 6.83 19.48 -18.75
C GLY A 106 7.69 20.24 -17.74
N SER A 107 7.12 21.32 -17.19
CA SER A 107 7.81 22.21 -16.25
C SER A 107 8.31 21.44 -15.02
N GLN A 108 9.57 21.69 -14.64
CA GLN A 108 10.18 21.15 -13.42
C GLN A 108 10.03 22.11 -12.23
N ASP A 109 9.25 23.19 -12.38
CA ASP A 109 8.81 24.02 -11.26
C ASP A 109 8.09 23.14 -10.21
N PRO A 110 8.37 23.30 -8.91
CA PRO A 110 7.77 22.47 -7.86
C PRO A 110 6.24 22.46 -7.88
N THR A 111 5.60 23.60 -8.12
CA THR A 111 4.12 23.70 -8.15
C THR A 111 3.55 22.94 -9.33
N GLU A 112 4.13 23.14 -10.51
CA GLU A 112 3.70 22.44 -11.73
C GLU A 112 3.93 20.92 -11.64
N LEU A 113 5.02 20.50 -10.99
CA LEU A 113 5.34 19.10 -10.82
C LEU A 113 4.40 18.43 -9.82
N VAL A 114 4.12 19.06 -8.68
CA VAL A 114 3.14 18.58 -7.69
C VAL A 114 1.76 18.49 -8.32
N PHE A 115 1.33 19.48 -9.10
CA PHE A 115 0.06 19.45 -9.81
C PHE A 115 -0.08 18.21 -10.70
N ARG A 116 0.89 17.96 -11.60
CA ARG A 116 0.84 16.81 -12.50
C ARG A 116 0.84 15.48 -11.75
N ILE A 117 1.66 15.35 -10.70
CA ILE A 117 1.73 14.13 -9.88
C ILE A 117 0.42 13.92 -9.13
N LEU A 118 -0.14 14.97 -8.51
CA LEU A 118 -1.37 14.89 -7.74
C LEU A 118 -2.56 14.54 -8.64
N LEU A 119 -2.69 15.20 -9.80
CA LEU A 119 -3.72 14.89 -10.79
C LEU A 119 -3.64 13.44 -11.27
N PHE A 120 -2.44 12.97 -11.62
CA PHE A 120 -2.24 11.57 -12.01
C PHE A 120 -2.57 10.60 -10.87
N ASN A 121 -2.11 10.89 -9.64
CA ASN A 121 -2.35 10.07 -8.46
C ASN A 121 -3.84 9.93 -8.13
N THR A 122 -4.61 11.01 -8.26
CA THR A 122 -6.06 11.04 -8.01
C THR A 122 -6.79 9.98 -8.82
N PHE A 123 -6.53 9.91 -10.12
CA PHE A 123 -7.21 8.96 -11.02
C PHE A 123 -6.49 7.62 -11.13
N THR A 124 -5.17 7.59 -10.93
CA THR A 124 -4.28 6.42 -11.11
C THR A 124 -4.47 5.74 -12.47
N SER A 125 -4.91 6.49 -13.48
CA SER A 125 -5.29 5.99 -14.80
C SER A 125 -4.51 6.71 -15.88
N ILE A 126 -3.67 5.95 -16.60
CA ILE A 126 -2.92 6.44 -17.76
C ILE A 126 -3.88 7.00 -18.81
N LYS A 127 -4.97 6.29 -19.09
CA LYS A 127 -5.97 6.72 -20.08
C LYS A 127 -6.59 8.06 -19.69
N THR A 128 -6.98 8.23 -18.43
CA THR A 128 -7.61 9.47 -17.96
C THR A 128 -6.63 10.64 -18.04
N TYR A 129 -5.38 10.43 -17.63
CA TYR A 129 -4.34 11.45 -17.70
C TYR A 129 -4.02 11.87 -19.15
N GLU A 130 -3.87 10.91 -20.06
CA GLU A 130 -3.63 11.18 -21.49
C GLU A 130 -4.80 11.95 -22.13
N THR A 131 -6.05 11.58 -21.82
CA THR A 131 -7.22 12.29 -22.34
C THR A 131 -7.26 13.73 -21.84
N LEU A 132 -6.97 13.98 -20.56
CA LEU A 132 -6.88 15.33 -20.00
C LEU A 132 -5.75 16.13 -20.68
N ARG A 133 -4.55 15.56 -20.74
CA ARG A 133 -3.36 16.19 -21.34
C ARG A 133 -3.56 16.53 -22.81
N GLY A 134 -4.27 15.69 -23.56
CA GLY A 134 -4.55 15.91 -24.98
C GLY A 134 -5.67 16.91 -25.26
N ALA A 135 -6.59 17.10 -24.31
CA ALA A 135 -7.75 17.98 -24.47
C ALA A 135 -7.53 19.41 -23.94
N ILE A 136 -6.59 19.60 -23.02
CA ILE A 136 -6.37 20.87 -22.31
C ILE A 136 -4.97 21.38 -22.66
N THR A 137 -4.87 22.60 -23.18
CA THR A 137 -3.59 23.24 -23.51
C THR A 137 -3.69 24.74 -23.28
N PRO A 138 -2.77 25.35 -22.49
CA PRO A 138 -1.67 24.72 -21.78
C PRO A 138 -2.13 23.79 -20.63
N PHE A 139 -1.37 22.72 -20.38
CA PHE A 139 -1.67 21.74 -19.33
C PHE A 139 -0.83 22.02 -18.08
N THR A 140 -1.12 23.14 -17.41
CA THR A 140 -0.36 23.66 -16.26
C THR A 140 -1.28 24.04 -15.12
N TRP A 141 -0.72 24.13 -13.91
CA TRP A 141 -1.44 24.65 -12.75
C TRP A 141 -1.73 26.15 -12.91
N SER A 142 -0.80 26.91 -13.48
CA SER A 142 -0.96 28.36 -13.70
C SER A 142 -2.17 28.75 -14.57
N THR A 143 -2.70 27.80 -15.34
CA THR A 143 -3.86 27.99 -16.23
C THR A 143 -5.00 27.04 -15.89
N TYR A 144 -4.93 26.41 -14.71
CA TYR A 144 -5.93 25.46 -14.27
C TYR A 144 -7.28 26.15 -14.03
N GLU A 145 -8.30 25.70 -14.76
CA GLU A 145 -9.70 26.06 -14.55
C GLU A 145 -10.53 24.78 -14.37
N ARG A 146 -11.18 24.61 -13.22
CA ARG A 146 -11.92 23.36 -12.88
C ARG A 146 -12.90 22.95 -13.98
N ALA A 147 -13.57 23.94 -14.59
CA ALA A 147 -14.58 23.73 -15.62
C ALA A 147 -14.03 22.97 -16.84
N ASP A 148 -12.77 23.21 -17.23
CA ASP A 148 -12.14 22.53 -18.37
C ASP A 148 -11.90 21.05 -18.07
N TYR A 149 -11.43 20.75 -16.86
CA TYR A 149 -11.21 19.38 -16.39
C TYR A 149 -12.53 18.64 -16.19
N GLU A 150 -13.54 19.31 -15.64
CA GLU A 150 -14.89 18.79 -15.55
C GLU A 150 -15.42 18.42 -16.93
N GLY A 151 -15.36 19.31 -17.93
CA GLY A 151 -15.89 19.04 -19.27
C GLY A 151 -15.28 17.80 -19.93
N VAL A 152 -13.99 17.53 -19.70
CA VAL A 152 -13.33 16.32 -20.20
C VAL A 152 -13.76 15.08 -19.41
N LEU A 153 -13.72 15.13 -18.08
CA LEU A 153 -14.04 13.99 -17.21
C LEU A 153 -15.53 13.62 -17.27
N ARG A 154 -16.41 14.61 -17.38
CA ARG A 154 -17.86 14.46 -17.54
C ARG A 154 -18.21 13.66 -18.79
N ARG A 155 -17.61 14.02 -19.94
CA ARG A 155 -17.79 13.26 -21.19
C ARG A 155 -17.39 11.80 -21.02
N LEU A 156 -16.21 11.52 -20.45
CA LEU A 156 -15.77 10.15 -20.17
C LEU A 156 -16.72 9.41 -19.21
N TYR A 157 -17.22 10.11 -18.19
CA TYR A 157 -18.15 9.55 -17.20
C TYR A 157 -19.51 9.20 -17.82
N ASP A 158 -20.06 10.09 -18.64
CA ASP A 158 -21.35 9.92 -19.32
C ASP A 158 -21.29 8.78 -20.34
N ASP A 159 -20.17 8.68 -21.07
CA ASP A 159 -19.84 7.59 -22.01
C ASP A 159 -19.50 6.25 -21.32
N LYS A 160 -19.59 6.19 -19.99
CA LYS A 160 -19.26 5.01 -19.17
C LYS A 160 -17.82 4.52 -19.36
N VAL A 161 -16.91 5.41 -19.72
CA VAL A 161 -15.47 5.14 -19.74
C VAL A 161 -14.93 5.24 -18.30
N PRO A 162 -14.30 4.19 -17.76
CA PRO A 162 -13.77 4.24 -16.40
C PRO A 162 -12.71 5.32 -16.24
N LEU A 163 -12.94 6.25 -15.30
CA LEU A 163 -11.99 7.31 -14.94
C LEU A 163 -10.85 6.81 -14.05
N TYR A 164 -11.12 5.76 -13.28
CA TYR A 164 -10.21 5.21 -12.27
C TYR A 164 -9.82 3.79 -12.62
N THR A 165 -8.72 3.32 -12.04
CA THR A 165 -8.39 1.89 -12.05
C THR A 165 -9.22 1.13 -11.01
N GLY A 166 -9.50 -0.15 -11.28
CA GLY A 166 -10.13 -1.05 -10.30
C GLY A 166 -9.24 -1.41 -9.10
N SER A 167 -7.96 -1.06 -9.15
CA SER A 167 -6.99 -1.17 -8.07
C SER A 167 -6.64 0.22 -7.53
N PHE A 168 -6.12 0.29 -6.30
CA PHE A 168 -5.76 1.56 -5.65
C PHE A 168 -6.93 2.56 -5.55
N GLN A 169 -8.13 2.04 -5.28
CA GLN A 169 -9.35 2.85 -5.14
C GLN A 169 -9.19 3.88 -4.03
N LYS A 170 -9.48 5.14 -4.35
CA LYS A 170 -9.44 6.28 -3.43
C LYS A 170 -10.88 6.72 -3.19
N PRO A 171 -11.38 6.67 -1.94
CA PRO A 171 -12.67 7.24 -1.65
C PRO A 171 -12.61 8.75 -1.91
N ALA A 172 -13.66 9.32 -2.50
CA ALA A 172 -13.75 10.77 -2.61
C ALA A 172 -14.34 11.34 -1.31
N PRO A 173 -13.87 12.51 -0.84
CA PRO A 173 -14.53 13.20 0.25
C PRO A 173 -15.89 13.76 -0.21
N SER A 174 -16.83 14.00 0.70
CA SER A 174 -18.06 14.72 0.37
C SER A 174 -17.79 16.23 0.43
N LEU A 175 -17.65 16.87 -0.73
CA LEU A 175 -17.31 18.31 -0.86
C LEU A 175 -18.35 19.07 -1.70
N GLY A 176 -19.61 18.63 -1.66
CA GLY A 176 -20.74 19.32 -2.28
C GLY A 176 -21.11 18.84 -3.69
N PHE A 177 -20.39 17.88 -4.25
CA PHE A 177 -20.75 17.28 -5.55
C PHE A 177 -21.28 15.85 -5.40
N VAL A 178 -22.18 15.47 -6.30
CA VAL A 178 -22.72 14.11 -6.37
C VAL A 178 -21.65 13.15 -6.90
N GLU A 179 -20.85 13.59 -7.87
CA GLU A 179 -19.87 12.75 -8.54
C GLU A 179 -18.50 12.79 -7.86
N ASN A 180 -17.94 11.61 -7.60
CA ASN A 180 -16.64 11.44 -6.96
C ASN A 180 -15.49 12.18 -7.67
N PHE A 181 -15.51 12.25 -9.00
CA PHE A 181 -14.43 12.94 -9.73
C PHE A 181 -14.45 14.46 -9.51
N MET A 182 -15.63 15.05 -9.32
CA MET A 182 -15.75 16.46 -8.98
C MET A 182 -15.24 16.73 -7.57
N ASN A 183 -15.65 15.91 -6.60
CA ASN A 183 -15.12 16.01 -5.23
C ASN A 183 -13.60 15.83 -5.18
N HIS A 184 -13.04 14.95 -6.01
CA HIS A 184 -11.59 14.80 -6.13
C HIS A 184 -10.88 16.01 -6.74
N LEU A 185 -11.48 16.68 -7.74
CA LEU A 185 -10.91 17.94 -8.27
C LEU A 185 -10.89 19.03 -7.18
N VAL A 186 -11.96 19.14 -6.38
CA VAL A 186 -11.99 20.08 -5.24
C VAL A 186 -10.91 19.74 -4.21
N LEU A 187 -10.77 18.46 -3.85
CA LEU A 187 -9.71 18.03 -2.93
C LEU A 187 -8.31 18.36 -3.48
N MET A 188 -8.09 18.16 -4.78
CA MET A 188 -6.82 18.50 -5.43
C MET A 188 -6.51 19.99 -5.29
N GLU A 189 -7.48 20.86 -5.54
CA GLU A 189 -7.30 22.31 -5.39
C GLU A 189 -6.99 22.72 -3.96
N VAL A 190 -7.65 22.10 -2.98
CA VAL A 190 -7.36 22.31 -1.55
C VAL A 190 -5.91 21.92 -1.23
N LEU A 191 -5.46 20.75 -1.71
CA LEU A 191 -4.09 20.28 -1.49
C LEU A 191 -3.07 21.19 -2.19
N MET A 192 -3.34 21.64 -3.42
CA MET A 192 -2.45 22.50 -4.20
C MET A 192 -2.14 23.84 -3.53
N LYS A 193 -2.98 24.33 -2.60
CA LYS A 193 -2.70 25.55 -1.84
C LYS A 193 -1.40 25.50 -1.04
N ASN A 194 -1.06 24.34 -0.49
CA ASN A 194 0.05 24.21 0.46
C ASN A 194 0.99 23.03 0.17
N LEU A 195 0.55 22.00 -0.55
CA LEU A 195 1.35 20.80 -0.80
C LEU A 195 2.69 21.12 -1.50
N PRO A 196 2.76 21.99 -2.54
CA PRO A 196 4.04 22.33 -3.16
C PRO A 196 5.08 22.86 -2.18
N MET A 197 4.71 23.90 -1.41
CA MET A 197 5.57 24.52 -0.39
C MET A 197 5.95 23.52 0.71
N ARG A 198 4.97 22.75 1.20
CA ARG A 198 5.21 21.73 2.23
C ARG A 198 6.21 20.69 1.76
N CYS A 199 6.10 20.17 0.53
CA CYS A 199 7.06 19.22 0.00
C CYS A 199 8.49 19.78 -0.02
N THR A 200 8.66 21.04 -0.46
CA THR A 200 9.99 21.66 -0.57
C THR A 200 10.62 22.02 0.78
N GLU A 201 9.80 22.33 1.79
CA GLU A 201 10.26 22.74 3.13
C GLU A 201 10.31 21.58 4.14
N ALA A 202 9.86 20.39 3.74
CA ALA A 202 9.77 19.23 4.61
C ALA A 202 11.11 18.89 5.28
N LYS A 203 11.12 18.81 6.61
CA LYS A 203 12.24 18.24 7.35
C LYS A 203 12.23 16.71 7.29
N TYR A 204 11.04 16.12 7.41
CA TYR A 204 10.81 14.68 7.33
C TYR A 204 9.69 14.34 6.33
N VAL A 205 9.78 13.19 5.66
CA VAL A 205 8.67 12.65 4.85
C VAL A 205 7.42 12.44 5.71
N ALA A 206 7.62 12.05 6.97
CA ALA A 206 6.55 11.87 7.96
C ALA A 206 5.68 13.12 8.10
N ASP A 207 6.26 14.33 8.09
CA ASP A 207 5.50 15.58 8.25
C ASP A 207 4.51 15.79 7.08
N ILE A 208 4.88 15.37 5.88
CA ILE A 208 4.01 15.44 4.69
C ILE A 208 2.93 14.38 4.76
N PHE A 209 3.28 13.16 5.16
CA PHE A 209 2.32 12.08 5.35
C PHE A 209 1.27 12.43 6.41
N GLU A 210 1.71 12.87 7.60
CA GLU A 210 0.85 13.26 8.72
C GLU A 210 -0.09 14.39 8.30
N TRP A 211 0.45 15.42 7.62
CA TRP A 211 -0.38 16.52 7.09
C TRP A 211 -1.42 16.04 6.07
N LEU A 212 -1.05 15.16 5.13
CA LEU A 212 -2.00 14.59 4.17
C LEU A 212 -3.10 13.80 4.89
N CYS A 213 -2.78 13.09 5.96
CA CYS A 213 -3.74 12.32 6.76
C CYS A 213 -4.78 13.17 7.50
N THR A 214 -4.60 14.50 7.59
CA THR A 214 -5.60 15.41 8.15
C THR A 214 -6.78 15.66 7.20
N PHE A 215 -6.65 15.37 5.91
CA PHE A 215 -7.72 15.59 4.94
C PHE A 215 -8.67 14.39 4.91
N LYS A 216 -9.98 14.68 4.88
CA LYS A 216 -11.01 13.65 4.66
C LYS A 216 -10.66 12.85 3.41
N SER A 217 -10.80 11.52 3.48
CA SER A 217 -10.44 10.53 2.45
C SER A 217 -8.95 10.24 2.20
N MET A 218 -8.04 10.98 2.83
CA MET A 218 -6.60 10.76 2.75
C MET A 218 -6.09 9.85 3.89
N GLY A 219 -6.67 8.68 4.06
CA GLY A 219 -6.16 7.70 5.04
C GLY A 219 -4.76 7.16 4.68
N ASP A 220 -4.16 6.38 5.59
CA ASP A 220 -2.78 5.86 5.49
C ASP A 220 -2.38 5.37 4.10
N PHE A 221 -3.23 4.54 3.49
CA PHE A 221 -2.94 4.00 2.17
C PHE A 221 -2.90 5.11 1.10
N THR A 222 -3.93 5.95 1.03
CA THR A 222 -4.04 7.01 0.00
C THR A 222 -2.93 8.05 0.15
N ALA A 223 -2.67 8.50 1.39
CA ALA A 223 -1.62 9.45 1.69
C ALA A 223 -0.24 8.87 1.37
N TYR A 224 0.04 7.62 1.75
CA TYR A 224 1.32 6.98 1.48
C TYR A 224 1.56 6.76 -0.02
N GLN A 225 0.53 6.39 -0.80
CA GLN A 225 0.68 6.28 -2.26
C GLN A 225 1.02 7.63 -2.91
N LEU A 226 0.43 8.74 -2.45
CA LEU A 226 0.78 10.08 -2.94
C LEU A 226 2.21 10.44 -2.56
N VAL A 227 2.63 10.21 -1.31
CA VAL A 227 3.99 10.44 -0.83
C VAL A 227 5.02 9.67 -1.66
N LEU A 228 4.76 8.39 -1.94
CA LEU A 228 5.65 7.58 -2.78
C LEU A 228 5.70 8.06 -4.23
N ASN A 229 4.61 8.61 -4.76
CA ASN A 229 4.60 9.18 -6.11
C ASN A 229 5.38 10.51 -6.17
N LEU A 230 5.24 11.35 -5.16
CA LEU A 230 6.01 12.59 -4.99
C LEU A 230 7.51 12.29 -4.84
N SER A 231 7.88 11.23 -4.13
CA SER A 231 9.28 10.87 -3.85
C SER A 231 10.07 10.37 -5.06
N TYR A 232 9.39 10.08 -6.18
CA TYR A 232 10.04 9.83 -7.49
C TYR A 232 10.46 11.11 -8.20
N SER A 233 10.13 12.29 -7.66
CA SER A 233 10.44 13.58 -8.27
C SER A 233 11.39 14.41 -7.40
N SER A 234 11.83 15.55 -7.93
CA SER A 234 12.70 16.48 -7.21
C SER A 234 12.00 17.26 -6.09
N VAL A 235 10.67 17.20 -5.95
CA VAL A 235 9.96 17.95 -4.90
C VAL A 235 10.04 17.30 -3.52
N LEU A 236 10.30 15.99 -3.46
CA LEU A 236 10.37 15.25 -2.20
C LEU A 236 11.59 14.32 -2.18
N ASN A 237 12.77 14.89 -1.98
CA ASN A 237 14.06 14.22 -2.14
C ASN A 237 14.59 13.57 -0.85
N PHE A 238 13.97 12.48 -0.42
CA PHE A 238 14.39 11.75 0.79
C PHE A 238 15.00 10.39 0.46
N SER A 239 15.72 9.79 1.39
CA SER A 239 16.14 8.41 1.23
C SER A 239 14.91 7.50 1.22
N ASP A 240 14.92 6.45 0.40
CA ASP A 240 13.85 5.44 0.42
C ASP A 240 13.87 4.60 1.72
N TYR A 241 14.87 4.83 2.57
CA TYR A 241 14.97 4.28 3.92
C TYR A 241 14.33 5.18 5.00
N ASP A 242 13.98 6.43 4.67
CA ASP A 242 13.52 7.40 5.68
C ASP A 242 12.14 7.07 6.24
N PHE A 243 11.24 6.56 5.39
CA PHE A 243 9.83 6.47 5.75
C PHE A 243 9.09 5.32 5.06
N VAL A 244 8.26 4.62 5.84
CA VAL A 244 7.38 3.54 5.37
C VAL A 244 6.12 3.51 6.22
N VAL A 245 4.99 3.25 5.58
CA VAL A 245 3.69 3.08 6.25
C VAL A 245 3.20 1.69 5.91
N VAL A 246 2.95 0.88 6.95
CA VAL A 246 2.56 -0.52 6.78
C VAL A 246 1.05 -0.58 6.54
N GLY A 247 0.65 -0.76 5.27
CA GLY A 247 -0.75 -0.92 4.93
C GLY A 247 -1.34 -2.24 5.44
N VAL A 248 -2.67 -2.37 5.44
CA VAL A 248 -3.36 -3.56 5.98
C VAL A 248 -2.92 -4.86 5.29
N GLY A 249 -2.73 -4.84 3.97
CA GLY A 249 -2.24 -6.00 3.23
C GLY A 249 -0.82 -6.42 3.63
N SER A 250 0.06 -5.43 3.76
CA SER A 250 1.46 -5.59 4.15
C SER A 250 1.58 -6.06 5.59
N ARG A 251 0.73 -5.53 6.50
CA ARG A 251 0.61 -5.99 7.89
C ARG A 251 0.21 -7.46 7.95
N ARG A 252 -0.82 -7.88 7.20
CA ARG A 252 -1.20 -9.30 7.13
C ARG A 252 -0.07 -10.17 6.57
N GLY A 253 0.64 -9.68 5.55
CA GLY A 253 1.82 -10.37 4.99
C GLY A 253 2.92 -10.55 6.03
N LEU A 254 3.22 -9.49 6.79
CA LEU A 254 4.21 -9.49 7.86
C LEU A 254 3.83 -10.43 9.00
N GLN A 255 2.56 -10.41 9.44
CA GLN A 255 2.06 -11.34 10.45
C GLN A 255 2.17 -12.80 10.02
N ARG A 256 2.01 -13.10 8.73
CA ARG A 256 2.23 -14.47 8.23
C ARG A 256 3.69 -14.89 8.30
N CYS A 257 4.63 -13.96 8.22
CA CYS A 257 6.06 -14.25 8.18
C CYS A 257 6.63 -14.67 9.54
N PHE A 258 5.97 -14.37 10.66
CA PHE A 258 6.48 -14.69 11.99
C PHE A 258 5.43 -15.40 12.85
N LYS A 259 5.89 -16.20 13.82
CA LYS A 259 5.01 -16.82 14.80
C LYS A 259 4.52 -15.78 15.80
N GLY A 260 3.27 -15.95 16.24
CA GLY A 260 2.64 -15.06 17.21
C GLY A 260 2.26 -13.71 16.62
N GLN A 261 1.74 -12.83 17.48
CA GLN A 261 1.30 -11.50 17.08
C GLN A 261 2.49 -10.52 17.07
N ILE A 262 2.70 -9.85 15.94
CA ILE A 262 3.60 -8.70 15.84
C ILE A 262 2.85 -7.45 16.31
N PRO A 263 3.30 -6.76 17.37
CA PRO A 263 2.71 -5.48 17.76
C PRO A 263 2.98 -4.41 16.69
N HIS A 264 2.05 -3.47 16.49
CA HIS A 264 2.20 -2.38 15.51
C HIS A 264 3.53 -1.62 15.66
N ALA A 265 3.91 -1.36 16.91
CA ALA A 265 5.14 -0.66 17.25
C ALA A 265 6.44 -1.37 16.78
N CYS A 266 6.39 -2.67 16.48
CA CYS A 266 7.54 -3.47 16.00
C CYS A 266 7.58 -3.60 14.47
N GLU A 267 6.48 -3.29 13.76
CA GLU A 267 6.35 -3.60 12.32
C GLU A 267 7.44 -2.92 11.48
N ILE A 268 7.67 -1.62 11.70
CA ILE A 268 8.69 -0.84 10.96
C ILE A 268 10.11 -1.33 11.30
N ASP A 269 10.36 -1.68 12.57
CA ASP A 269 11.68 -2.16 13.00
C ASP A 269 12.01 -3.52 12.33
N ILE A 270 11.01 -4.40 12.19
CA ILE A 270 11.16 -5.66 11.46
C ILE A 270 11.38 -5.41 9.96
N ILE A 271 10.62 -4.50 9.33
CA ILE A 271 10.80 -4.17 7.90
C ILE A 271 12.20 -3.59 7.65
N ARG A 272 12.70 -2.73 8.55
CA ARG A 272 14.06 -2.20 8.49
C ARG A 272 15.10 -3.30 8.65
N TRP A 273 14.91 -4.21 9.60
CA TRP A 273 15.76 -5.39 9.74
C TRP A 273 15.78 -6.22 8.46
N MET A 274 14.62 -6.53 7.87
CA MET A 274 14.53 -7.24 6.59
C MET A 274 15.33 -6.52 5.49
N GLN A 275 15.25 -5.19 5.44
CA GLN A 275 16.01 -4.39 4.48
C GLN A 275 17.52 -4.53 4.68
N LEU A 276 17.98 -4.45 5.93
CA LEU A 276 19.40 -4.53 6.27
C LEU A 276 19.98 -5.94 6.06
N THR A 277 19.20 -6.99 6.29
CA THR A 277 19.63 -8.40 6.19
C THR A 277 19.27 -9.07 4.86
N GLN A 278 18.77 -8.31 3.86
CA GLN A 278 18.29 -8.90 2.61
C GLN A 278 19.35 -9.76 1.90
N SER A 279 20.61 -9.30 1.88
CA SER A 279 21.73 -10.03 1.25
C SER A 279 22.00 -11.35 1.94
N ASP A 280 21.90 -11.40 3.27
CA ASP A 280 22.07 -12.62 4.06
C ASP A 280 20.95 -13.62 3.75
N HIS A 281 19.72 -13.14 3.60
CA HIS A 281 18.57 -14.00 3.28
C HIS A 281 18.62 -14.54 1.86
N PHE A 282 19.00 -13.73 0.86
CA PHE A 282 19.21 -14.21 -0.51
C PHE A 282 20.34 -15.25 -0.55
N SER A 283 21.47 -14.98 0.11
CA SER A 283 22.62 -15.89 0.17
C SER A 283 22.26 -17.21 0.88
N ARG A 284 21.62 -17.14 2.05
CA ARG A 284 21.17 -18.31 2.81
C ARG A 284 20.25 -19.21 1.99
N LEU A 285 19.33 -18.61 1.25
CA LEU A 285 18.36 -19.34 0.43
C LEU A 285 18.91 -19.73 -0.95
N LYS A 286 20.17 -19.38 -1.25
CA LYS A 286 20.84 -19.60 -2.54
C LYS A 286 20.02 -19.04 -3.71
N LEU A 287 19.51 -17.82 -3.52
CA LEU A 287 18.72 -17.10 -4.51
C LEU A 287 19.62 -16.11 -5.25
N GLU A 288 19.55 -16.12 -6.58
CA GLU A 288 20.16 -15.09 -7.40
C GLU A 288 19.30 -13.83 -7.37
N PHE A 289 19.89 -12.73 -6.90
CA PHE A 289 19.24 -11.42 -6.85
C PHE A 289 20.27 -10.30 -6.99
N ASN A 290 20.34 -9.69 -8.17
CA ASN A 290 21.33 -8.66 -8.50
C ASN A 290 20.87 -7.24 -8.18
N GLY A 291 19.68 -7.08 -7.58
CA GLY A 291 19.07 -5.79 -7.35
C GLY A 291 18.57 -5.11 -8.63
N LEU A 292 18.17 -3.84 -8.51
CA LEU A 292 17.59 -3.07 -9.59
C LEU A 292 18.64 -2.27 -10.37
N GLY A 293 18.74 -2.55 -11.66
CA GLY A 293 19.53 -1.78 -12.63
C GLY A 293 21.05 -1.97 -12.46
N PRO A 294 21.85 -1.23 -13.24
CA PRO A 294 23.31 -1.46 -13.34
C PRO A 294 24.09 -1.16 -12.06
N LYS A 295 23.47 -0.45 -11.10
CA LYS A 295 24.07 -0.15 -9.79
C LYS A 295 23.65 -1.14 -8.70
N ALA A 296 22.95 -2.22 -9.07
CA ALA A 296 22.47 -3.24 -8.13
C ALA A 296 21.70 -2.64 -6.94
N ARG A 297 20.75 -1.73 -7.22
CA ARG A 297 20.01 -1.04 -6.14
C ARG A 297 19.29 -2.08 -5.27
N PRO A 298 19.49 -2.11 -3.95
CA PRO A 298 18.83 -3.07 -3.08
C PRO A 298 17.33 -2.81 -2.99
N ILE A 299 16.57 -3.78 -2.49
CA ILE A 299 15.17 -3.59 -2.10
C ILE A 299 15.13 -2.55 -0.97
N MET A 300 14.27 -1.53 -1.08
CA MET A 300 14.10 -0.48 -0.07
C MET A 300 12.82 -0.71 0.75
N LEU A 301 12.57 0.12 1.78
CA LEU A 301 11.46 -0.12 2.72
C LEU A 301 10.09 -0.19 2.03
N CYS A 302 9.85 0.69 1.04
CA CYS A 302 8.60 0.69 0.28
C CYS A 302 8.45 -0.58 -0.59
N ASP A 303 9.55 -1.13 -1.10
CA ASP A 303 9.54 -2.37 -1.90
C ASP A 303 9.28 -3.58 -1.00
N ILE A 304 9.79 -3.59 0.24
CA ILE A 304 9.49 -4.64 1.24
C ILE A 304 8.02 -4.56 1.66
N GLU A 305 7.52 -3.38 2.03
CA GLU A 305 6.12 -3.15 2.39
C GLU A 305 5.19 -3.63 1.28
N HIS A 306 5.47 -3.20 0.05
CA HIS A 306 4.72 -3.60 -1.13
C HIS A 306 4.76 -5.12 -1.37
N THR A 307 5.95 -5.73 -1.25
CA THR A 307 6.12 -7.18 -1.43
C THR A 307 5.38 -7.97 -0.34
N LEU A 308 5.34 -7.49 0.90
CA LEU A 308 4.57 -8.11 1.98
C LEU A 308 3.06 -8.15 1.64
N CYS A 309 2.53 -7.09 1.03
CA CYS A 309 1.14 -7.08 0.55
C CYS A 309 0.90 -8.17 -0.52
N GLU A 310 1.83 -8.31 -1.47
CA GLU A 310 1.76 -9.35 -2.50
C GLU A 310 1.95 -10.76 -1.91
N ILE A 311 2.68 -10.92 -0.80
CA ILE A 311 2.79 -12.20 -0.09
C ILE A 311 1.47 -12.61 0.56
N ASP A 312 0.75 -11.73 1.26
CA ASP A 312 -0.58 -12.07 1.77
C ASP A 312 -1.52 -12.52 0.65
N LYS A 313 -1.46 -11.83 -0.49
CA LYS A 313 -2.22 -12.18 -1.69
C LYS A 313 -1.78 -13.54 -2.26
N TYR A 314 -0.48 -13.79 -2.37
CA TYR A 314 0.09 -15.05 -2.86
C TYR A 314 -0.38 -16.23 -2.01
N MET A 315 -0.28 -16.10 -0.68
CA MET A 315 -0.72 -17.11 0.28
C MET A 315 -2.22 -17.43 0.14
N ARG A 316 -3.06 -16.42 -0.09
CA ARG A 316 -4.51 -16.61 -0.35
C ARG A 316 -4.81 -17.29 -1.69
N LYS A 317 -3.85 -17.38 -2.62
CA LYS A 317 -4.01 -18.06 -3.91
C LYS A 317 -3.52 -19.51 -3.90
N ILE A 318 -2.77 -19.91 -2.89
CA ILE A 318 -2.39 -21.31 -2.72
C ILE A 318 -3.66 -22.16 -2.59
N GLY A 319 -3.76 -23.22 -3.40
CA GLY A 319 -4.92 -24.13 -3.42
C GLY A 319 -6.20 -23.55 -4.03
N THR A 320 -6.22 -22.28 -4.42
CA THR A 320 -7.41 -21.64 -5.02
C THR A 320 -7.35 -21.70 -6.54
N PRO A 321 -8.32 -22.31 -7.24
CA PRO A 321 -8.36 -22.30 -8.70
C PRO A 321 -8.72 -20.90 -9.23
N PRO A 322 -8.09 -20.47 -10.34
CA PRO A 322 -8.39 -19.16 -10.93
C PRO A 322 -9.78 -19.15 -11.55
N ARG A 323 -10.55 -18.07 -11.33
CA ARG A 323 -11.80 -17.84 -12.08
C ARG A 323 -11.55 -17.40 -13.53
N ARG A 324 -10.49 -16.62 -13.77
CA ARG A 324 -9.98 -16.21 -15.09
C ARG A 324 -8.45 -16.05 -15.01
N PRO A 325 -7.65 -16.71 -15.85
CA PRO A 325 -6.20 -16.55 -15.85
C PRO A 325 -5.79 -15.15 -16.30
N PHE A 326 -4.84 -14.54 -15.60
CA PHE A 326 -4.23 -13.28 -16.00
C PHE A 326 -3.29 -13.51 -17.18
N HIS A 327 -3.41 -12.65 -18.20
CA HIS A 327 -2.48 -12.59 -19.31
C HIS A 327 -1.88 -11.18 -19.34
N PRO A 328 -0.55 -11.04 -19.31
CA PRO A 328 0.08 -9.74 -19.45
C PRO A 328 -0.31 -9.10 -20.78
N SER A 329 -0.80 -7.87 -20.73
CA SER A 329 -1.19 -7.12 -21.94
C SER A 329 -0.05 -6.23 -22.42
N GLY A 330 0.29 -6.29 -23.70
CA GLY A 330 1.25 -5.37 -24.34
C GLY A 330 2.71 -5.50 -23.89
N ALA A 331 3.60 -4.79 -24.60
CA ALA A 331 5.02 -4.72 -24.27
C ALA A 331 5.24 -4.06 -22.89
N LEU A 332 6.35 -4.40 -22.23
CA LEU A 332 6.80 -3.63 -21.09
C LEU A 332 7.27 -2.24 -21.57
N PRO A 333 6.97 -1.16 -20.82
CA PRO A 333 7.58 0.12 -21.10
C PRO A 333 9.10 0.02 -20.94
N LYS A 334 9.85 0.83 -21.68
CA LYS A 334 11.30 0.96 -21.48
C LYS A 334 11.54 1.40 -20.04
N MET A 335 12.35 0.64 -19.30
CA MET A 335 12.65 0.94 -17.91
C MET A 335 13.23 2.35 -17.76
N ARG A 336 12.58 3.16 -16.92
CA ARG A 336 13.01 4.48 -16.47
C ARG A 336 13.06 4.48 -14.96
N LEU A 337 14.20 4.92 -14.41
CA LEU A 337 14.37 5.13 -12.99
C LEU A 337 14.29 6.64 -12.71
N PRO A 338 13.68 7.05 -11.59
CA PRO A 338 13.62 8.44 -11.17
C PRO A 338 14.99 9.12 -11.21
N LYS A 339 15.12 10.22 -11.96
CA LYS A 339 16.34 11.06 -11.93
C LYS A 339 16.62 11.59 -10.51
N ALA A 340 15.57 11.84 -9.74
CA ALA A 340 15.68 12.26 -8.35
C ALA A 340 16.53 11.29 -7.49
N TRP A 341 16.53 9.99 -7.80
CA TRP A 341 17.30 8.99 -7.06
C TRP A 341 18.81 9.17 -7.14
N THR A 342 19.33 9.93 -8.10
CA THR A 342 20.77 10.22 -8.18
C THR A 342 21.19 11.46 -7.38
N LEU A 343 20.23 12.19 -6.79
CA LEU A 343 20.52 13.42 -6.05
C LEU A 343 21.26 13.10 -4.73
N PRO A 344 22.40 13.76 -4.45
CA PRO A 344 23.19 13.49 -3.24
C PRO A 344 22.42 13.64 -1.92
N VAL A 345 21.44 14.55 -1.86
CA VAL A 345 20.60 14.78 -0.67
C VAL A 345 19.87 13.51 -0.20
N ARG A 346 19.64 12.53 -1.09
CA ARG A 346 19.00 11.25 -0.75
C ARG A 346 19.94 10.26 -0.07
N GLN A 347 21.23 10.59 0.07
CA GLN A 347 22.20 9.77 0.80
C GLN A 347 22.13 10.01 2.31
N SER A 348 21.56 11.15 2.73
CA SER A 348 21.39 11.50 4.14
C SER A 348 20.06 10.98 4.67
N LEU A 349 20.11 10.22 5.77
CA LEU A 349 18.91 9.71 6.43
C LEU A 349 18.23 10.80 7.25
N ARG A 350 16.92 10.93 7.10
CA ARG A 350 16.05 11.86 7.82
C ARG A 350 14.84 11.11 8.38
N ILE A 351 15.10 10.36 9.44
CA ILE A 351 14.08 9.60 10.17
C ILE A 351 13.66 10.41 11.41
N LYS A 352 12.37 10.75 11.51
CA LYS A 352 11.79 11.45 12.66
C LYS A 352 11.97 10.58 13.92
N CYS A 353 12.65 11.10 14.94
CA CYS A 353 12.89 10.32 16.16
C CYS A 353 11.62 10.26 17.04
N PRO A 354 11.51 9.30 17.98
CA PRO A 354 10.33 9.20 18.86
C PRO A 354 10.03 10.46 19.68
N LYS A 355 11.04 11.29 19.99
CA LYS A 355 10.83 12.57 20.69
C LYS A 355 10.19 13.63 19.80
N GLU A 356 10.57 13.68 18.52
CA GLU A 356 10.00 14.60 17.52
C GLU A 356 8.64 14.10 17.01
N ALA A 357 8.37 12.80 17.05
CA ALA A 357 7.09 12.20 16.67
C ALA A 357 5.95 12.39 17.69
N LYS A 358 6.26 12.86 18.92
CA LYS A 358 5.25 13.09 19.97
C LYS A 358 4.40 14.33 19.80
N VAL A 359 4.70 15.18 18.81
CA VAL A 359 3.90 16.39 18.54
C VAL A 359 2.86 16.02 17.47
N GLU A 360 1.61 15.88 17.89
CA GLU A 360 0.41 15.61 17.09
C GLU A 360 0.35 14.26 16.35
N PHE A 361 0.47 13.15 17.09
CA PHE A 361 -0.18 11.90 16.67
C PHE A 361 -1.62 11.92 17.15
N MET A 362 -2.58 12.22 16.27
CA MET A 362 -3.95 11.72 16.45
C MET A 362 -3.90 10.23 16.15
N GLU A 363 -3.79 9.39 17.18
CA GLU A 363 -3.97 7.94 17.02
C GLU A 363 -5.37 7.70 16.46
N LYS A 364 -5.44 7.33 15.17
CA LYS A 364 -6.69 6.93 14.53
C LYS A 364 -6.92 5.46 14.83
N PHE A 365 -7.87 5.18 15.72
CA PHE A 365 -8.29 3.82 16.05
C PHE A 365 -9.37 3.33 15.08
N VAL A 366 -9.35 2.04 14.75
CA VAL A 366 -10.39 1.42 13.91
C VAL A 366 -11.49 0.86 14.81
N VAL A 367 -12.74 1.22 14.54
CA VAL A 367 -13.90 0.70 15.28
C VAL A 367 -14.11 -0.78 14.94
N SER A 368 -13.97 -1.66 15.94
CA SER A 368 -14.32 -3.08 15.85
C SER A 368 -15.83 -3.27 15.98
N SER A 369 -16.45 -2.67 17.00
CA SER A 369 -17.90 -2.70 17.17
C SER A 369 -18.39 -1.61 18.13
N ILE A 370 -19.65 -1.20 17.97
CA ILE A 370 -20.38 -0.37 18.95
C ILE A 370 -21.34 -1.27 19.73
N GLN A 371 -21.29 -1.21 21.07
CA GLN A 371 -22.09 -2.08 21.94
C GLN A 371 -23.23 -1.35 22.67
N SER A 372 -23.07 -0.05 22.95
CA SER A 372 -24.07 0.73 23.69
C SER A 372 -24.11 2.19 23.22
N HIS A 373 -25.15 2.92 23.61
CA HIS A 373 -25.25 4.37 23.44
C HIS A 373 -25.78 5.01 24.72
N ARG A 374 -25.44 6.28 24.96
CA ARG A 374 -25.96 7.10 26.06
C ARG A 374 -26.14 8.55 25.60
N GLU A 375 -26.96 9.31 26.32
CA GLU A 375 -27.04 10.77 26.17
C GLU A 375 -26.41 11.44 27.39
N VAL A 376 -25.49 12.37 27.16
CA VAL A 376 -24.81 13.16 28.19
C VAL A 376 -24.83 14.62 27.73
N GLU A 377 -25.39 15.51 28.57
CA GLU A 377 -25.49 16.95 28.29
C GLU A 377 -26.17 17.32 26.94
N GLY A 378 -27.05 16.45 26.42
CA GLY A 378 -27.76 16.66 25.16
C GLY A 378 -27.04 16.14 23.92
N GLU A 379 -25.83 15.60 24.09
CA GLU A 379 -25.04 14.96 23.04
C GLU A 379 -25.08 13.43 23.18
N ARG A 380 -25.09 12.71 22.05
CA ARG A 380 -25.10 11.25 22.04
C ARG A 380 -23.69 10.70 21.94
N GLU A 381 -23.39 9.74 22.81
CA GLU A 381 -22.13 8.99 22.80
C GLU A 381 -22.38 7.50 22.59
N PHE A 382 -21.43 6.82 21.94
CA PHE A 382 -21.43 5.38 21.73
C PHE A 382 -20.28 4.71 22.47
N LEU A 383 -20.53 3.55 23.08
CA LEU A 383 -19.48 2.71 23.64
C LEU A 383 -18.81 1.90 22.52
N VAL A 384 -17.58 2.28 22.19
CA VAL A 384 -16.80 1.76 21.08
C VAL A 384 -15.76 0.77 21.56
N TYR A 385 -15.70 -0.37 20.88
CA TYR A 385 -14.62 -1.34 21.00
C TYR A 385 -13.70 -1.20 19.79
N TRP A 386 -12.40 -1.18 20.02
CA TRP A 386 -11.39 -0.89 19.01
C TRP A 386 -10.74 -2.17 18.46
N GLU A 387 -10.48 -2.21 17.15
CA GLU A 387 -9.86 -3.36 16.50
C GLU A 387 -8.41 -3.53 16.98
N GLY A 388 -8.12 -4.70 17.58
CA GLY A 388 -6.79 -5.01 18.10
C GLY A 388 -6.55 -4.59 19.56
N TYR A 389 -7.56 -4.06 20.25
CA TYR A 389 -7.50 -3.66 21.67
C TYR A 389 -8.40 -4.56 22.52
N SER A 390 -8.14 -4.60 23.83
CA SER A 390 -8.91 -5.43 24.76
C SER A 390 -10.27 -4.80 25.08
N SER A 391 -11.17 -5.55 25.73
CA SER A 391 -12.47 -5.01 26.17
C SER A 391 -12.34 -3.89 27.19
N ASP A 392 -11.24 -3.86 27.93
CA ASP A 392 -10.99 -2.89 28.99
C ASP A 392 -10.56 -1.53 28.41
N ASP A 393 -10.18 -1.51 27.12
CA ASP A 393 -9.81 -0.31 26.36
C ASP A 393 -11.01 0.31 25.62
N ALA A 394 -12.23 -0.19 25.84
CA ALA A 394 -13.43 0.37 25.24
C ALA A 394 -13.72 1.78 25.79
N SER A 395 -14.07 2.72 24.92
CA SER A 395 -14.29 4.13 25.28
C SER A 395 -15.64 4.65 24.77
N TRP A 396 -16.16 5.68 25.43
CA TRP A 396 -17.34 6.40 24.99
C TRP A 396 -16.92 7.50 24.03
N GLU A 397 -17.39 7.41 22.79
CA GLU A 397 -17.04 8.34 21.71
C GLU A 397 -18.28 9.11 21.23
N PRO A 398 -18.17 10.42 20.98
CA PRO A 398 -19.25 11.22 20.42
C PRO A 398 -19.78 10.70 19.08
N GLU A 399 -21.11 10.81 18.87
CA GLU A 399 -21.77 10.37 17.63
C GLU A 399 -21.26 11.12 16.40
N ASP A 400 -20.96 12.40 16.50
CA ASP A 400 -20.46 13.24 15.40
C ASP A 400 -19.07 12.78 14.90
N MET A 401 -18.15 12.49 15.82
CA MET A 401 -16.81 11.96 15.53
C MET A 401 -16.89 10.60 14.84
N LEU A 402 -17.74 9.70 15.34
CA LEU A 402 -17.95 8.39 14.73
C LEU A 402 -18.72 8.45 13.41
N ALA A 403 -19.59 9.45 13.21
CA ALA A 403 -20.33 9.63 11.98
C ALA A 403 -19.39 9.99 10.82
N ASP A 404 -18.30 10.69 11.11
CA ASP A 404 -17.28 11.04 10.13
C ASP A 404 -16.29 9.90 9.86
N ASP A 405 -15.81 9.21 10.89
CA ASP A 405 -14.76 8.21 10.76
C ASP A 405 -15.26 6.77 10.55
N ALA A 406 -16.41 6.42 11.14
CA ALA A 406 -16.99 5.07 11.11
C ALA A 406 -18.52 5.04 10.90
N PRO A 407 -19.06 5.72 9.86
CA PRO A 407 -20.52 5.84 9.65
C PRO A 407 -21.23 4.50 9.48
N ASN A 408 -20.52 3.47 9.00
CA ASN A 408 -21.09 2.14 8.85
C ASN A 408 -21.25 1.40 10.19
N ALA A 409 -20.35 1.62 11.15
CA ALA A 409 -20.46 1.03 12.48
C ALA A 409 -21.70 1.56 13.22
N ILE A 410 -21.98 2.86 13.10
CA ILE A 410 -23.21 3.49 13.62
C ILE A 410 -24.45 2.89 12.95
N LYS A 411 -24.46 2.78 11.61
CA LYS A 411 -25.59 2.19 10.88
C LYS A 411 -25.86 0.74 11.28
N GLU A 412 -24.81 -0.06 11.46
CA GLU A 412 -24.93 -1.45 11.91
C GLU A 412 -25.43 -1.55 13.34
N TYR A 413 -24.94 -0.69 14.23
CA TYR A 413 -25.45 -0.60 15.60
C TYR A 413 -26.95 -0.31 15.63
N TRP A 414 -27.41 0.73 14.95
CA TRP A 414 -28.83 1.07 14.93
C TRP A 414 -29.71 0.02 14.26
N LYS A 415 -29.20 -0.68 13.24
CA LYS A 415 -29.91 -1.84 12.68
C LYS A 415 -30.11 -2.95 13.72
N ARG A 416 -29.11 -3.21 14.57
CA ARG A 416 -29.21 -4.21 15.65
C ARG A 416 -30.17 -3.75 16.75
N VAL A 417 -30.05 -2.50 17.20
CA VAL A 417 -30.93 -1.95 18.24
C VAL A 417 -32.39 -1.91 17.80
N ARG A 418 -32.67 -1.51 16.54
CA ARG A 418 -34.04 -1.48 16.00
C ARG A 418 -34.63 -2.86 15.70
N ALA A 419 -33.79 -3.90 15.67
CA ALA A 419 -34.21 -5.28 15.47
C ALA A 419 -34.49 -6.02 16.79
N CYS A 420 -34.20 -5.40 17.94
CA CYS A 420 -34.50 -5.87 19.29
C CYS A 420 -35.58 -4.98 19.92
#